data_AF-A0A1E5BXK8-F1
#
_entry.id   AF-A0A1E5BXK8-F1
#
_cell.length_a   1.000
_cell.length_b   1.000
_cell.length_c   1.000
_cell.angle_alpha   90.00
_cell.angle_beta   90.00
_cell.angle_gamma   90.00
#
_symmetry.space_group_name_H-M   'P 1'
#
loop_
_entity.id
_entity.type
_entity.pdbx_description
1 polymer ?
#
loop_
_entity_poly.entity_id
_entity_poly.type
_entity_poly.pdbx_seq_one_letter_code
_entity_poly.pdbx_strand_id
1 'polypeptide(L)'
;MKKALLLAAVFALSACSAIYEQDTRNAKTEWTDTQISMQVAGIANKAPYLGETRINAVSYDGKLLLIGQAKTAALKKALVAKARELDGVETVYDQIRVKVPLSLTDVSKDTWLTTKVKSALIGSKKLRSVSIKVLSEDGEVFLLGYVTRQQAEEATEIARNLSGVKQVIKGFQYYEPQASTEE
;
A
#
# COMPACT_ATOMS: atom_id res chain seq x y z
N MET A 1 2.33 32.92 -47.61
CA MET A 1 2.64 32.69 -46.18
C MET A 1 1.89 31.48 -45.67
N LYS A 2 2.53 30.33 -45.51
CA LYS A 2 2.01 29.19 -44.74
C LYS A 2 3.20 28.61 -43.96
N LYS A 3 3.33 29.01 -42.70
CA LYS A 3 4.35 28.47 -41.79
C LYS A 3 3.89 27.06 -41.39
N ALA A 4 4.58 26.03 -41.88
CA ALA A 4 4.43 24.68 -41.38
C ALA A 4 5.11 24.62 -40.00
N LEU A 5 4.30 24.50 -38.95
CA LEU A 5 4.77 24.31 -37.59
C LEU A 5 5.03 22.80 -37.40
N LEU A 6 6.29 22.38 -37.56
CA LEU A 6 6.75 21.06 -37.16
C LEU A 6 6.73 20.98 -35.63
N LEU A 7 5.66 20.43 -35.05
CA LEU A 7 5.71 19.91 -33.68
C LEU A 7 6.46 18.57 -33.71
N ALA A 8 7.75 18.60 -33.40
CA ALA A 8 8.47 17.40 -32.98
C ALA A 8 8.02 17.05 -31.56
N ALA A 9 7.01 16.19 -31.43
CA ALA A 9 6.66 15.57 -30.17
C ALA A 9 7.74 14.55 -29.82
N VAL A 10 8.72 14.94 -29.01
CA VAL A 10 9.68 14.02 -28.40
C VAL A 10 8.96 13.24 -27.31
N PHE A 11 8.29 12.15 -27.72
CA PHE A 11 7.89 11.09 -26.80
C PHE A 11 9.14 10.30 -26.41
N ALA A 12 9.91 10.83 -25.46
CA ALA A 12 10.89 10.03 -24.75
C ALA A 12 10.14 9.13 -23.75
N LEU A 13 9.53 8.05 -24.23
CA LEU A 13 9.26 6.89 -23.40
C LEU A 13 10.62 6.25 -23.08
N SER A 14 11.31 6.77 -22.08
CA SER A 14 12.35 6.01 -21.41
C SER A 14 11.66 4.88 -20.63
N ALA A 15 11.43 3.77 -21.33
CA ALA A 15 11.25 2.47 -20.72
C ALA A 15 12.57 2.09 -20.05
N CYS A 16 12.77 2.55 -18.82
CA CYS A 16 13.84 2.05 -17.97
C CYS A 16 13.38 0.70 -17.42
N SER A 17 13.56 -0.35 -18.21
CA SER A 17 13.48 -1.73 -17.72
C SER A 17 14.73 -2.01 -16.89
N ALA A 18 14.71 -1.60 -15.63
CA ALA A 18 15.59 -2.19 -14.62
C ALA A 18 15.05 -3.60 -14.35
N ILE A 19 15.73 -4.60 -14.90
CA ILE A 19 15.51 -6.01 -14.58
C ILE A 19 15.92 -6.18 -13.11
N TYR A 20 14.94 -6.19 -12.21
CA TYR A 20 15.08 -6.75 -10.88
C TYR A 20 14.62 -8.21 -10.95
N GLU A 21 15.54 -9.10 -11.28
CA GLU A 21 15.41 -10.54 -11.08
C GLU A 21 15.42 -10.84 -9.57
N GLN A 22 14.29 -10.71 -8.89
CA GLN A 22 13.98 -11.47 -7.66
C GLN A 22 12.52 -11.39 -7.17
N ASP A 23 11.56 -10.97 -8.01
CA ASP A 23 10.13 -11.04 -7.70
C ASP A 23 9.43 -11.98 -8.68
N THR A 24 9.16 -13.23 -8.27
CA THR A 24 8.50 -14.26 -9.09
C THR A 24 6.98 -14.08 -9.17
N ARG A 25 6.43 -12.89 -8.90
CA ARG A 25 4.99 -12.64 -9.03
C ARG A 25 4.57 -12.85 -10.49
N ASN A 26 3.68 -13.82 -10.68
CA ASN A 26 3.00 -14.02 -11.96
C ASN A 26 2.25 -12.72 -12.30
N ALA A 27 2.47 -12.17 -13.50
CA ALA A 27 1.80 -10.97 -13.99
C ALA A 27 0.26 -11.04 -13.84
N LYS A 28 -0.29 -12.27 -13.89
CA LYS A 28 -1.71 -12.53 -13.63
C LYS A 28 -2.14 -12.16 -12.20
N THR A 29 -1.35 -12.52 -11.19
CA THR A 29 -1.66 -12.25 -9.78
C THR A 29 -1.60 -10.74 -9.50
N GLU A 30 -0.58 -10.05 -10.01
CA GLU A 30 -0.46 -8.60 -9.84
C GLU A 30 -1.59 -7.83 -10.54
N TRP A 31 -2.04 -8.32 -11.69
CA TRP A 31 -3.20 -7.77 -12.38
C TRP A 31 -4.49 -7.95 -11.57
N THR A 32 -4.72 -9.15 -11.02
CA THR A 32 -5.86 -9.43 -10.14
C THR A 32 -5.85 -8.53 -8.89
N ASP A 33 -4.70 -8.37 -8.23
CA ASP A 33 -4.56 -7.51 -7.05
C ASP A 33 -4.91 -6.04 -7.37
N THR A 34 -4.48 -5.57 -8.54
CA THR A 34 -4.80 -4.22 -9.03
C THR A 34 -6.30 -4.09 -9.31
N GLN A 35 -6.91 -5.10 -9.93
CA GLN A 35 -8.35 -5.11 -10.20
C GLN A 35 -9.18 -5.06 -8.92
N ILE A 36 -8.86 -5.88 -7.91
CA ILE A 36 -9.55 -5.88 -6.62
C ILE A 36 -9.47 -4.49 -5.98
N SER A 37 -8.29 -3.88 -5.99
CA SER A 37 -8.08 -2.54 -5.44
C SER A 37 -8.92 -1.48 -6.17
N MET A 38 -9.02 -1.57 -7.50
CA MET A 38 -9.87 -0.69 -8.30
C MET A 38 -11.37 -0.91 -8.05
N GLN A 39 -11.82 -2.16 -7.90
CA GLN A 39 -13.21 -2.48 -7.59
C GLN A 39 -13.63 -1.92 -6.23
N VAL A 40 -12.78 -2.04 -5.21
CA VAL A 40 -13.02 -1.40 -3.90
C VAL A 40 -13.11 0.11 -4.03
N ALA A 41 -12.20 0.74 -4.78
CA ALA A 41 -12.29 2.18 -5.05
C ALA A 41 -13.60 2.54 -5.78
N GLY A 42 -14.05 1.72 -6.73
CA GLY A 42 -15.32 1.89 -7.43
C GLY A 42 -16.54 1.76 -6.52
N ILE A 43 -16.51 0.86 -5.53
CA ILE A 43 -17.54 0.73 -4.49
C ILE A 43 -17.56 1.99 -3.62
N ALA A 44 -16.40 2.41 -3.11
CA ALA A 44 -16.29 3.56 -2.21
C ALA A 44 -16.70 4.89 -2.87
N ASN A 45 -16.57 5.00 -4.19
CA ASN A 45 -16.94 6.20 -4.96
C ASN A 45 -18.42 6.24 -5.40
N LYS A 46 -19.28 5.36 -4.88
CA LYS A 46 -20.72 5.35 -5.16
C LYS A 46 -21.54 5.54 -3.90
N ALA A 47 -22.78 6.01 -4.03
CA ALA A 47 -23.72 6.02 -2.91
C ALA A 47 -23.92 4.59 -2.37
N PRO A 48 -24.02 4.39 -1.03
CA PRO A 48 -24.04 5.41 0.03
C PRO A 48 -22.66 5.79 0.59
N TYR A 49 -21.56 5.34 -0.02
CA TYR A 49 -20.20 5.50 0.52
C TYR A 49 -19.50 6.80 0.10
N LEU A 50 -19.87 7.35 -1.06
CA LEU A 50 -19.29 8.57 -1.62
C LEU A 50 -19.44 9.74 -0.64
N GLY A 51 -18.32 10.34 -0.23
CA GLY A 51 -18.28 11.43 0.76
C GLY A 51 -18.51 11.02 2.22
N GLU A 52 -18.94 9.77 2.44
CA GLU A 52 -19.19 9.19 3.75
C GLU A 52 -18.06 8.27 4.23
N THR A 53 -17.24 7.83 3.28
CA THR A 53 -16.07 6.99 3.52
C THR A 53 -14.88 7.50 2.72
N ARG A 54 -13.68 7.17 3.21
CA ARG A 54 -12.42 7.28 2.47
C ARG A 54 -11.69 5.97 2.71
N ILE A 55 -11.60 5.13 1.69
CA ILE A 55 -11.00 3.81 1.79
C ILE A 55 -9.85 3.71 0.81
N ASN A 56 -8.69 3.29 1.30
CA ASN A 56 -7.59 2.81 0.48
C ASN A 56 -7.51 1.30 0.63
N ALA A 57 -7.32 0.61 -0.49
CA ALA A 57 -7.27 -0.85 -0.55
C ALA A 57 -5.89 -1.29 -1.04
N VAL A 58 -5.35 -2.33 -0.41
CA VAL A 58 -4.16 -3.02 -0.88
C VAL A 58 -4.46 -4.51 -0.92
N SER A 59 -4.48 -5.09 -2.12
CA SER A 59 -4.54 -6.54 -2.29
C SER A 59 -3.14 -7.11 -2.48
N TYR A 60 -2.93 -8.30 -1.92
CA TYR A 60 -1.77 -9.13 -2.19
C TYR A 60 -2.15 -10.60 -2.00
N ASP A 61 -2.16 -11.38 -3.07
CA ASP A 61 -2.34 -12.84 -3.01
C ASP A 61 -3.60 -13.25 -2.20
N GLY A 62 -4.75 -12.70 -2.62
CA GLY A 62 -6.05 -12.94 -1.98
C GLY A 62 -6.27 -12.27 -0.63
N LYS A 63 -5.23 -11.63 -0.06
CA LYS A 63 -5.31 -10.86 1.18
C LYS A 63 -5.57 -9.39 0.87
N LEU A 64 -6.75 -8.90 1.25
CA LEU A 64 -7.17 -7.52 1.06
C LEU A 64 -7.07 -6.74 2.36
N LEU A 65 -6.17 -5.76 2.42
CA LEU A 65 -6.11 -4.78 3.48
C LEU A 65 -6.96 -3.56 3.12
N LEU A 66 -7.89 -3.20 4.00
CA LEU A 66 -8.71 -1.99 3.89
C LEU A 66 -8.31 -1.01 4.99
N ILE A 67 -7.75 0.13 4.61
CA ILE A 67 -7.40 1.23 5.52
C ILE A 67 -8.25 2.47 5.22
N GLY A 68 -8.47 3.31 6.22
CA GLY A 68 -9.19 4.57 6.04
C GLY A 68 -10.26 4.81 7.08
N GLN A 69 -11.33 5.48 6.69
CA GLN A 69 -12.41 5.88 7.59
C GLN A 69 -13.80 5.69 6.98
N ALA A 70 -14.76 5.47 7.86
CA ALA A 70 -16.19 5.54 7.56
C ALA A 70 -16.89 6.30 8.67
N LYS A 71 -17.81 7.22 8.33
CA LYS A 71 -18.53 8.04 9.34
C LYS A 71 -19.33 7.19 10.34
N THR A 72 -19.78 5.99 9.94
CA THR A 72 -20.56 5.10 10.80
C THR A 72 -20.08 3.66 10.73
N ALA A 73 -20.32 2.91 11.81
CA ALA A 73 -20.06 1.47 11.85
C ALA A 73 -20.90 0.68 10.83
N ALA A 74 -22.10 1.16 10.50
CA ALA A 74 -22.97 0.55 9.50
C ALA A 74 -22.36 0.66 8.09
N LEU A 75 -21.87 1.84 7.71
CA LEU A 75 -21.18 2.05 6.43
C LEU A 75 -19.92 1.20 6.33
N LYS A 76 -19.10 1.19 7.39
CA LYS A 76 -17.93 0.32 7.50
C LYS A 76 -18.29 -1.15 7.27
N LYS A 77 -19.27 -1.67 8.03
CA LYS A 77 -19.70 -3.08 7.95
C LYS A 77 -20.19 -3.43 6.54
N ALA A 78 -21.01 -2.57 5.94
CA ALA A 78 -21.54 -2.80 4.60
C ALA A 78 -20.45 -2.79 3.52
N LEU A 79 -19.49 -1.86 3.59
CA LEU A 79 -18.38 -1.78 2.64
C LEU A 79 -17.48 -3.01 2.75
N VAL A 80 -17.12 -3.41 3.97
CA VAL A 80 -16.31 -4.61 4.23
C VAL A 80 -17.02 -5.87 3.73
N ALA A 81 -18.35 -5.97 3.90
CA ALA A 81 -19.11 -7.10 3.36
C ALA A 81 -19.03 -7.17 1.83
N LYS A 82 -19.24 -6.04 1.13
CA LYS A 82 -19.07 -5.98 -0.33
C LYS A 82 -17.66 -6.33 -0.79
N ALA A 83 -16.65 -5.88 -0.06
CA ALA A 83 -15.26 -6.18 -0.39
C ALA A 83 -14.94 -7.69 -0.29
N ARG A 84 -15.58 -8.42 0.63
CA ARG A 84 -15.44 -9.89 0.76
C ARG A 84 -16.09 -10.67 -0.37
N GLU A 85 -17.05 -10.07 -1.07
CA GLU A 85 -17.76 -10.69 -2.20
C GLU A 85 -16.99 -10.54 -3.52
N LEU A 86 -15.90 -9.79 -3.54
CA LEU A 86 -15.10 -9.58 -4.75
C LEU A 86 -14.33 -10.85 -5.11
N ASP A 87 -14.37 -11.22 -6.40
CA ASP A 87 -13.63 -12.36 -6.92
C ASP A 87 -12.13 -12.24 -6.63
N GLY A 88 -11.55 -13.32 -6.09
CA GLY A 88 -10.14 -13.37 -5.71
C GLY A 88 -9.84 -12.79 -4.33
N VAL A 89 -10.82 -12.29 -3.57
CA VAL A 89 -10.62 -11.94 -2.15
C VAL A 89 -10.87 -13.17 -1.27
N GLU A 90 -9.83 -13.62 -0.58
CA GLU A 90 -9.91 -14.74 0.37
C GLU A 90 -10.03 -14.24 1.81
N THR A 91 -9.22 -13.24 2.17
CA THR A 91 -9.15 -12.69 3.52
C THR A 91 -9.21 -11.18 3.48
N VAL A 92 -10.06 -10.57 4.32
CA VAL A 92 -10.12 -9.12 4.50
C VAL A 92 -9.58 -8.71 5.85
N TYR A 93 -8.49 -7.96 5.85
CA TYR A 93 -7.94 -7.27 7.00
C TYR A 93 -8.57 -5.87 7.10
N ASP A 94 -9.53 -5.73 7.99
CA ASP A 94 -10.25 -4.48 8.21
C ASP A 94 -9.51 -3.57 9.20
N GLN A 95 -8.97 -2.47 8.67
CA GLN A 95 -8.32 -1.40 9.42
C GLN A 95 -9.03 -0.06 9.25
N ILE A 96 -10.32 -0.07 8.88
CA ILE A 96 -11.14 1.13 8.75
C ILE A 96 -11.51 1.64 10.15
N ARG A 97 -11.27 2.92 10.44
CA ARG A 97 -11.68 3.56 11.69
C ARG A 97 -13.07 4.19 11.54
N VAL A 98 -13.94 4.03 12.53
CA VAL A 98 -15.25 4.68 12.54
C VAL A 98 -15.09 6.12 13.02
N LYS A 99 -14.95 7.04 12.07
CA LYS A 99 -14.79 8.47 12.29
C LYS A 99 -15.00 9.24 10.97
N VAL A 100 -15.00 10.56 11.03
CA VAL A 100 -15.07 11.41 9.83
C VAL A 100 -13.84 11.17 8.94
N PRO A 101 -14.00 11.05 7.61
CA PRO A 101 -12.89 11.00 6.66
C PRO A 101 -11.90 12.14 6.85
N LEU A 102 -10.61 11.86 6.62
CA LEU A 102 -9.55 12.85 6.80
C LEU A 102 -9.73 14.08 5.91
N SER A 103 -9.30 15.23 6.44
CA SER A 103 -9.17 16.47 5.67
C SER A 103 -8.01 16.37 4.67
N LEU A 104 -7.98 17.24 3.66
CA LEU A 104 -6.86 17.32 2.71
C LEU A 104 -5.53 17.64 3.40
N THR A 105 -5.57 18.42 4.50
CA THR A 105 -4.40 18.74 5.30
C THR A 105 -3.86 17.50 6.00
N ASP A 106 -4.72 16.65 6.56
CA ASP A 106 -4.30 15.42 7.23
C ASP A 106 -3.74 14.39 6.23
N VAL A 107 -4.38 14.25 5.06
CA VAL A 107 -3.86 13.42 3.97
C VAL A 107 -2.49 13.89 3.49
N SER A 108 -2.25 15.20 3.45
CA SER A 108 -0.93 15.76 3.10
C SER A 108 0.12 15.42 4.16
N LYS A 109 -0.23 15.48 5.45
CA LYS A 109 0.68 15.06 6.54
C LYS A 109 1.05 13.59 6.41
N ASP A 110 0.09 12.72 6.09
CA ASP A 110 0.35 11.29 5.88
C ASP A 110 1.23 11.04 4.65
N THR A 111 1.02 11.76 3.55
CA THR A 111 1.89 11.64 2.36
C THR A 111 3.35 11.96 2.70
N TRP A 112 3.57 13.01 3.49
CA TRP A 112 4.89 13.35 4.01
C TRP A 112 5.42 12.28 4.98
N LEU A 113 4.57 11.78 5.88
CA LEU A 113 4.93 10.73 6.83
C LEU A 113 5.36 9.44 6.12
N THR A 114 4.58 8.96 5.15
CA THR A 114 4.93 7.82 4.30
C THR A 114 6.29 8.03 3.64
N THR A 115 6.54 9.22 3.09
CA THR A 115 7.81 9.54 2.43
C THR A 115 8.98 9.48 3.41
N LYS A 116 8.82 10.06 4.59
CA LYS A 116 9.81 10.03 5.67
C LYS A 116 10.14 8.59 6.10
N VAL A 117 9.11 7.76 6.31
CA VAL A 117 9.28 6.35 6.68
C VAL A 117 10.03 5.60 5.57
N LYS A 118 9.59 5.71 4.31
CA LYS A 118 10.26 5.06 3.17
C LYS A 118 11.74 5.44 3.08
N SER A 119 12.06 6.73 3.16
CA SER A 119 13.44 7.20 3.13
C SER A 119 14.29 6.65 4.28
N ALA A 120 13.72 6.58 5.49
CA ALA A 120 14.41 6.02 6.65
C ALA A 120 14.69 4.51 6.49
N LEU A 121 13.74 3.74 5.96
CA LEU A 121 13.92 2.31 5.69
C LEU A 121 15.01 2.06 4.63
N ILE A 122 15.02 2.85 3.55
CA ILE A 122 16.05 2.78 2.48
C ILE A 122 17.45 3.05 3.04
N GLY A 123 17.57 3.92 4.05
CA GLY A 123 18.83 4.19 4.72
C GLY A 123 19.39 3.03 5.54
N SER A 124 18.58 2.03 5.93
CA SER A 124 19.04 0.90 6.73
C SER A 124 19.73 -0.16 5.90
N LYS A 125 20.99 -0.46 6.26
CA LYS A 125 21.77 -1.54 5.62
C LYS A 125 21.12 -2.92 5.79
N LYS A 126 20.39 -3.14 6.89
CA LYS A 126 19.75 -4.44 7.20
C LYS A 126 18.50 -4.71 6.37
N LEU A 127 17.95 -3.69 5.69
CA LEU A 127 16.74 -3.80 4.87
C LEU A 127 17.03 -3.77 3.37
N ARG A 128 18.30 -3.74 2.95
CA ARG A 128 18.69 -3.61 1.53
C ARG A 128 18.24 -4.78 0.64
N SER A 129 18.08 -5.96 1.22
CA SER A 129 17.69 -7.18 0.51
C SER A 129 16.19 -7.43 0.51
N VAL A 130 15.37 -6.49 0.97
CA VAL A 130 13.92 -6.69 1.07
C VAL A 130 13.14 -5.45 0.62
N SER A 131 12.03 -5.70 -0.06
CA SER A 131 11.07 -4.67 -0.43
C SER A 131 9.96 -4.60 0.62
N ILE A 132 9.84 -3.45 1.29
CA ILE A 132 8.77 -3.18 2.25
C ILE A 132 7.86 -2.10 1.68
N LYS A 133 6.59 -2.46 1.46
CA LYS A 133 5.55 -1.51 1.10
C LYS A 133 5.11 -0.76 2.35
N VAL A 134 5.18 0.57 2.27
CA VAL A 134 4.80 1.49 3.34
C VAL A 134 3.57 2.25 2.92
N LEU A 135 2.55 2.25 3.78
CA LEU A 135 1.40 3.15 3.71
C LEU A 135 1.26 3.88 5.04
N SER A 136 0.65 5.06 5.02
CA SER A 136 0.20 5.71 6.24
C SER A 136 -1.20 6.29 6.09
N GLU A 137 -1.95 6.24 7.17
CA GLU A 137 -3.31 6.77 7.25
C GLU A 137 -3.55 7.26 8.69
N ASP A 138 -3.87 8.54 8.86
CA ASP A 138 -4.03 9.23 10.13
C ASP A 138 -2.87 9.05 11.12
N GLY A 139 -1.63 9.04 10.63
CA GLY A 139 -0.44 8.81 11.45
C GLY A 139 -0.22 7.34 11.86
N GLU A 140 -1.11 6.42 11.50
CA GLU A 140 -0.84 4.98 11.57
C GLU A 140 0.01 4.57 10.36
N VAL A 141 1.07 3.80 10.58
CA VAL A 141 1.97 3.31 9.53
C VAL A 141 1.78 1.82 9.33
N PHE A 142 1.48 1.41 8.11
CA PHE A 142 1.33 0.01 7.72
C PHE A 142 2.59 -0.42 6.97
N LEU A 143 3.26 -1.45 7.50
CA LEU A 143 4.44 -2.05 6.89
C LEU A 143 4.08 -3.44 6.39
N LEU A 144 4.18 -3.63 5.07
CA LEU A 144 3.84 -4.89 4.39
C LEU A 144 5.05 -5.40 3.62
N GLY A 145 5.22 -6.72 3.57
CA GLY A 145 6.32 -7.34 2.83
C GLY A 145 6.57 -8.77 3.24
N TYR A 146 7.38 -9.48 2.46
CA TYR A 146 7.91 -10.79 2.80
C TYR A 146 9.32 -10.61 3.36
N VAL A 147 9.47 -10.80 4.67
CA VAL A 147 10.63 -10.37 5.44
C VAL A 147 11.04 -11.45 6.44
N THR A 148 12.28 -11.43 6.89
CA THR A 148 12.67 -12.18 8.08
C THR A 148 12.13 -11.49 9.34
N ARG A 149 12.11 -12.19 10.48
CA ARG A 149 11.73 -11.58 11.77
C ARG A 149 12.64 -10.41 12.15
N GLN A 150 13.93 -10.52 11.87
CA GLN A 150 14.91 -9.47 12.15
C GLN A 150 14.68 -8.23 11.28
N GLN A 151 14.38 -8.42 9.99
CA GLN A 151 14.05 -7.31 9.09
C GLN A 151 12.74 -6.61 9.50
N ALA A 152 11.72 -7.38 9.88
CA ALA A 152 10.47 -6.81 10.38
C ALA A 152 10.67 -5.97 11.64
N GLU A 153 11.50 -6.45 12.58
CA GLU A 153 11.79 -5.74 13.82
C GLU A 153 12.55 -4.44 13.53
N GLU A 154 13.60 -4.50 12.71
CA GLU A 154 14.35 -3.32 12.27
C GLU A 154 13.44 -2.28 11.60
N ALA A 155 12.59 -2.71 10.66
CA ALA A 155 11.68 -1.80 9.97
C ALA A 155 10.65 -1.17 10.93
N THR A 156 10.16 -1.94 11.90
CA THR A 156 9.23 -1.48 12.93
C THR A 156 9.89 -0.46 13.86
N GLU A 157 11.12 -0.74 14.31
CA GLU A 157 11.88 0.16 15.19
C GLU A 157 12.21 1.48 14.50
N ILE A 158 12.63 1.44 13.24
CA ILE A 158 12.87 2.64 12.44
C ILE A 158 11.57 3.45 12.34
N ALA A 159 10.47 2.82 11.92
CA ALA A 159 9.21 3.52 11.68
C ALA A 159 8.64 4.14 12.97
N ARG A 160 8.59 3.39 14.08
CA ARG A 160 7.91 3.83 15.31
C ARG A 160 8.61 5.00 16.00
N ASN A 161 9.90 5.21 15.75
CA ASN A 161 10.68 6.31 16.32
C ASN A 161 10.61 7.60 15.49
N LEU A 162 9.95 7.60 14.33
CA LEU A 162 9.80 8.80 13.51
C LEU A 162 8.67 9.68 14.07
N SER A 163 9.00 10.95 14.31
CA SER A 163 7.98 11.96 14.66
C SER A 163 6.84 11.98 13.63
N GLY A 164 5.62 11.99 14.14
CA GLY A 164 4.36 11.89 13.38
C GLY A 164 3.72 10.51 13.39
N VAL A 165 4.48 9.45 13.69
CA VAL A 165 3.95 8.08 13.81
C VAL A 165 3.21 7.91 15.14
N LYS A 166 1.94 7.52 15.07
CA LYS A 166 1.10 7.19 16.24
C LYS A 166 1.15 5.70 16.56
N GLN A 167 1.17 4.86 15.53
CA GLN A 167 1.15 3.42 15.64
C GLN A 167 1.80 2.79 14.41
N VAL A 168 2.48 1.65 14.59
CA VAL A 168 2.96 0.81 13.50
C VAL A 168 2.14 -0.49 13.46
N ILE A 169 1.58 -0.80 12.30
CA ILE A 169 0.83 -2.03 12.03
C ILE A 169 1.67 -2.88 11.09
N LYS A 170 1.97 -4.11 11.53
CA LYS A 170 2.76 -5.09 10.79
C LYS A 170 1.82 -5.99 9.98
N GLY A 171 1.91 -5.92 8.66
CA GLY A 171 1.29 -6.87 7.73
C GLY A 171 2.36 -7.65 6.98
N PHE A 172 3.31 -8.20 7.74
CA PHE A 172 4.42 -8.97 7.20
C PHE A 172 4.07 -10.44 7.04
N GLN A 173 4.60 -11.05 5.98
CA GLN A 173 4.72 -12.49 5.85
C GLN A 173 6.18 -12.86 6.18
N TYR A 174 6.37 -13.91 6.97
CA TYR A 174 7.69 -14.27 7.47
C TYR A 174 8.28 -15.45 6.71
N TYR A 175 9.58 -15.37 6.47
CA TYR A 175 10.38 -16.51 6.03
C TYR A 175 11.61 -16.70 6.90
N GLU A 176 12.05 -17.94 6.97
CA GLU A 176 13.32 -18.29 7.60
C GLU A 176 14.36 -18.42 6.49
N PRO A 177 15.49 -17.67 6.54
CA PRO A 177 16.59 -17.87 5.62
C PRO A 177 17.07 -19.31 5.69
N GLN A 178 17.25 -19.96 4.55
CA GLN A 178 17.98 -21.23 4.55
C GLN A 178 19.41 -20.95 5.00
N ALA A 179 19.88 -21.68 6.03
CA ALA A 179 21.27 -21.60 6.43
C ALA A 179 22.12 -21.93 5.19
N SER A 180 23.00 -21.01 4.80
CA SER A 180 23.99 -21.30 3.78
C SER A 180 24.82 -22.47 4.27
N THR A 181 24.61 -23.65 3.69
CA THR A 181 25.61 -24.72 3.70
C THR A 181 26.79 -24.19 2.91
N GLU A 182 27.68 -23.49 3.61
CA GLU A 182 29.05 -23.27 3.16
C GLU A 182 29.75 -24.63 3.26
N GLU A 183 30.00 -25.27 2.11
CA GLU A 183 31.04 -26.29 1.96
C GLU A 183 32.41 -25.62 1.79
#